data_AF-A0A847WVC5-F1
#
_entry.id   AF-A0A847WVC5-F1
#
_cell.length_a   1.000
_cell.length_b   1.000
_cell.length_c   1.000
_cell.angle_alpha   90.00
_cell.angle_beta   90.00
_cell.angle_gamma   90.00
#
_symmetry.space_group_name_H-M   'P 1'
#
loop_
_entity.id
_entity.type
_entity.pdbx_description
1 polymer ?
#
loop_
_entity_poly.entity_id
_entity_poly.type
_entity_poly.pdbx_seq_one_letter_code
_entity_poly.pdbx_strand_id
1 'polypeptide(L)'
;MTKHLFAALAVAALVSPAMAQNTTGTIIGTLDGASASWTFSAAQSDFFWDTNYASISLMGWPEAAPEGFAMISIGFGLQQGSPENPEALLMPRGDGPALFGRDIEITLTEAGIEGEALRLSGSLSGVLGQTTNQGASVDMSAPRQINLTFDGIIAAL
;
A
#
# COMPACT_ATOMS: atom_id res chain seq x y z
N MET A 1 58.76 -27.54 28.03
CA MET A 1 57.33 -27.90 28.09
C MET A 1 56.56 -26.68 28.55
N THR A 2 55.99 -25.92 27.63
CA THR A 2 55.16 -24.75 27.98
C THR A 2 53.98 -24.73 27.02
N LYS A 3 52.79 -24.99 27.56
CA LYS A 3 51.52 -25.12 26.84
C LYS A 3 51.01 -23.72 26.53
N HIS A 4 50.80 -23.39 25.27
CA HIS A 4 50.07 -22.18 24.88
C HIS A 4 48.60 -22.53 24.71
N LEU A 5 47.77 -21.94 25.58
CA LEU A 5 46.30 -22.03 25.56
C LEU A 5 45.78 -21.40 24.25
N PHE A 6 44.95 -22.15 23.52
CA PHE A 6 44.12 -21.61 22.45
C PHE A 6 42.94 -20.85 23.07
N ALA A 7 42.88 -19.54 22.87
CA ALA A 7 41.69 -18.75 23.17
C ALA A 7 40.68 -18.92 22.04
N ALA A 8 39.59 -19.65 22.30
CA ALA A 8 38.46 -19.74 21.40
C ALA A 8 37.64 -18.44 21.50
N LEU A 9 37.67 -17.63 20.44
CA LEU A 9 36.82 -16.45 20.31
C LEU A 9 35.43 -16.92 19.90
N ALA A 10 34.51 -17.01 20.85
CA ALA A 10 33.10 -17.29 20.58
C ALA A 10 32.47 -16.07 19.91
N VAL A 11 32.29 -16.13 18.59
CA VAL A 11 31.45 -15.17 17.85
C VAL A 11 30.00 -15.52 18.18
N ALA A 12 29.43 -14.81 19.15
CA ALA A 12 27.99 -14.83 19.37
C ALA A 12 27.34 -14.15 18.16
N ALA A 13 26.82 -14.96 17.22
CA ALA A 13 25.94 -14.47 16.19
C ALA A 13 24.69 -13.90 16.87
N LEU A 14 24.59 -12.57 16.89
CA LEU A 14 23.35 -11.88 17.23
C LEU A 14 22.34 -12.22 16.15
N VAL A 15 21.55 -13.26 16.37
CA VAL A 15 20.34 -13.51 15.62
C VAL A 15 19.37 -12.40 16.06
N SER A 16 19.39 -11.26 15.37
CA SER A 16 18.35 -10.27 15.55
C SER A 16 17.01 -10.97 15.26
N PRO A 17 16.07 -11.03 16.21
CA PRO A 17 14.74 -11.50 15.88
C PRO A 17 14.23 -10.59 14.77
N ALA A 18 13.89 -11.17 13.61
CA ALA A 18 13.07 -10.51 12.62
C ALA A 18 11.79 -10.09 13.36
N MET A 19 11.74 -8.83 13.78
CA MET A 19 10.52 -8.24 14.28
C MET A 19 9.59 -8.27 13.08
N ALA A 20 8.60 -9.16 13.11
CA ALA A 20 7.46 -9.09 12.22
C ALA A 20 6.92 -7.67 12.35
N GLN A 21 7.25 -6.81 11.38
CA GLN A 21 6.78 -5.44 11.41
C GLN A 21 5.28 -5.51 11.14
N ASN A 22 4.49 -5.09 12.12
CA ASN A 22 3.05 -5.12 11.98
C ASN A 22 2.66 -4.12 10.89
N THR A 23 2.02 -4.61 9.83
CA THR A 23 1.38 -3.74 8.84
C THR A 23 0.44 -2.78 9.56
N THR A 24 0.66 -1.49 9.35
CA THR A 24 -0.09 -0.40 9.97
C THR A 24 -0.02 0.82 9.09
N GLY A 25 -1.08 1.61 9.03
CA GLY A 25 -1.08 2.81 8.21
C GLY A 25 -2.48 3.31 7.95
N THR A 26 -2.55 4.50 7.37
CA THR A 26 -3.80 5.17 7.06
C THR A 26 -3.80 5.67 5.62
N ILE A 27 -4.99 5.77 5.07
CA ILE A 27 -5.30 6.43 3.80
C ILE A 27 -6.32 7.50 4.14
N ILE A 28 -6.02 8.76 3.88
CA ILE A 28 -6.89 9.89 4.23
C ILE A 28 -7.02 10.85 3.05
N GLY A 29 -8.14 11.56 2.93
CA GLY A 29 -8.29 12.60 1.92
C GLY A 29 -9.75 12.84 1.58
N THR A 30 -10.06 12.94 0.29
CA THR A 30 -11.40 13.29 -0.19
C THR A 30 -11.86 12.49 -1.40
N LEU A 31 -13.18 12.29 -1.50
CA LEU A 31 -13.90 11.84 -2.69
C LEU A 31 -14.97 12.89 -3.00
N ASP A 32 -14.91 13.52 -4.17
CA ASP A 32 -15.72 14.70 -4.54
C ASP A 32 -15.70 15.82 -3.49
N GLY A 33 -14.56 16.01 -2.83
CA GLY A 33 -14.38 16.98 -1.75
C GLY A 33 -14.96 16.56 -0.39
N ALA A 34 -15.69 15.44 -0.30
CA ALA A 34 -16.12 14.88 0.98
C ALA A 34 -14.98 14.09 1.62
N SER A 35 -14.69 14.34 2.90
CA SER A 35 -13.62 13.67 3.62
C SER A 35 -13.81 12.15 3.68
N ALA A 36 -12.71 11.42 3.56
CA ALA A 36 -12.66 9.98 3.66
C ALA A 36 -11.38 9.52 4.37
N SER A 37 -11.47 8.43 5.12
CA SER A 37 -10.34 7.76 5.76
C SER A 37 -10.52 6.25 5.85
N TRP A 38 -9.42 5.53 5.67
CA TRP A 38 -9.28 4.10 5.81
C TRP A 38 -8.00 3.75 6.57
N THR A 39 -8.00 2.60 7.23
CA THR A 39 -6.82 2.02 7.88
C THR A 39 -6.37 0.78 7.11
N PHE A 40 -5.06 0.64 6.93
CA PHE A 40 -4.45 -0.48 6.22
C PHE A 40 -4.91 -1.82 6.81
N SER A 41 -5.26 -2.75 5.92
CA SER A 41 -5.57 -4.13 6.25
C SER A 41 -4.26 -4.89 6.39
N ALA A 42 -3.92 -5.31 7.61
CA ALA A 42 -2.68 -6.07 7.84
C ALA A 42 -2.63 -7.41 7.10
N ALA A 43 -3.80 -7.96 6.76
CA ALA A 43 -3.90 -9.25 6.07
C ALA A 43 -3.90 -9.12 4.53
N GLN A 44 -4.01 -7.90 4.00
CA GLN A 44 -4.23 -7.68 2.56
C GLN A 44 -3.50 -6.46 2.00
N SER A 45 -2.61 -5.87 2.80
CA SER A 45 -1.63 -4.89 2.33
C SER A 45 -0.26 -5.53 2.45
N ASP A 46 0.41 -5.63 1.33
CA ASP A 46 1.69 -6.33 1.19
C ASP A 46 2.50 -5.72 0.05
N PHE A 47 3.74 -6.14 -0.03
CA PHE A 47 4.56 -5.89 -1.20
C PHE A 47 5.39 -7.11 -1.54
N PHE A 48 5.74 -7.25 -2.81
CA PHE A 48 6.87 -8.09 -3.21
C PHE A 48 7.94 -7.22 -3.83
N TRP A 49 9.19 -7.64 -3.70
CA TRP A 49 10.32 -6.95 -4.33
C TRP A 49 11.26 -7.95 -4.97
N ASP A 50 11.80 -7.57 -6.12
CA ASP A 50 12.91 -8.23 -6.78
C ASP A 50 14.07 -7.23 -6.97
N THR A 51 15.09 -7.61 -7.75
CA THR A 51 16.29 -6.79 -7.95
C THR A 51 16.00 -5.39 -8.50
N ASN A 52 14.95 -5.20 -9.31
CA ASN A 52 14.72 -3.95 -10.03
C ASN A 52 13.29 -3.41 -9.91
N TYR A 53 12.38 -4.17 -9.29
CA TYR A 53 10.97 -3.87 -9.24
C TYR A 53 10.38 -4.24 -7.88
N ALA A 54 9.44 -3.44 -7.39
CA ALA A 54 8.54 -3.85 -6.32
C ALA A 54 7.09 -3.70 -6.79
N SER A 55 6.21 -4.62 -6.39
CA SER A 55 4.76 -4.42 -6.50
C SER A 55 4.21 -4.14 -5.12
N ILE A 56 3.43 -3.08 -5.02
CA ILE A 56 2.81 -2.63 -3.79
C ILE A 56 1.30 -2.82 -3.91
N SER A 57 0.70 -3.42 -2.88
CA SER A 57 -0.74 -3.52 -2.70
C SER A 57 -1.11 -2.92 -1.34
N LEU A 58 -1.91 -1.86 -1.35
CA LEU A 58 -2.47 -1.26 -0.15
C LEU A 58 -3.98 -1.51 -0.15
N MET A 59 -4.50 -2.13 0.91
CA MET A 59 -5.93 -2.27 1.09
C MET A 59 -6.37 -1.61 2.39
N GLY A 60 -7.43 -0.81 2.35
CA GLY A 60 -7.92 -0.06 3.49
C GLY A 60 -9.36 -0.41 3.86
N TRP A 61 -9.62 -0.63 5.15
CA TRP A 61 -10.96 -0.71 5.73
C TRP A 61 -11.39 0.66 6.26
N PRO A 62 -12.69 1.01 6.16
CA PRO A 62 -13.12 2.38 6.35
C PRO A 62 -13.15 2.74 7.84
N GLU A 63 -12.56 3.88 8.18
CA GLU A 63 -12.83 4.54 9.47
C GLU A 63 -13.95 5.57 9.29
N ALA A 64 -13.85 6.35 8.21
CA ALA A 64 -14.89 7.26 7.75
C ALA A 64 -14.93 7.25 6.23
N ALA A 65 -15.90 6.57 5.61
CA ALA A 65 -16.03 6.54 4.15
C ALA A 65 -17.29 7.30 3.69
N PRO A 66 -17.26 7.89 2.48
CA PRO A 66 -18.47 8.37 1.82
C PRO A 66 -19.54 7.27 1.78
N GLU A 67 -20.81 7.70 1.83
CA GLU A 67 -21.94 6.77 1.83
C GLU A 67 -21.85 5.79 0.65
N GLY A 68 -22.16 4.52 0.92
CA GLY A 68 -22.17 3.47 -0.08
C GLY A 68 -20.83 2.80 -0.36
N PHE A 69 -19.73 3.21 0.30
CA PHE A 69 -18.42 2.58 0.11
C PHE A 69 -17.89 1.90 1.39
N ALA A 70 -17.11 0.85 1.19
CA ALA A 70 -16.53 0.05 2.26
C ALA A 70 -15.01 0.08 2.19
N MET A 71 -14.43 -0.40 1.10
CA MET A 71 -12.99 -0.69 1.06
C MET A 71 -12.32 0.08 -0.07
N ILE A 72 -11.07 0.47 0.14
CA ILE A 72 -10.22 1.00 -0.92
C ILE A 72 -9.07 0.02 -1.17
N SER A 73 -8.68 -0.13 -2.43
CA SER A 73 -7.45 -0.80 -2.85
C SER A 73 -6.66 0.16 -3.72
N ILE A 74 -5.35 0.24 -3.48
CA ILE A 74 -4.38 1.01 -4.25
C ILE A 74 -3.27 0.04 -4.64
N GLY A 75 -2.98 -0.07 -5.93
CA GLY A 75 -1.92 -0.92 -6.45
C GLY A 75 -0.97 -0.11 -7.32
N PHE A 76 0.33 -0.38 -7.25
CA PHE A 76 1.30 0.19 -8.18
C PHE A 76 2.62 -0.60 -8.15
N GLY A 77 3.34 -0.53 -9.26
CA GLY A 77 4.73 -0.95 -9.33
C GLY A 77 5.67 0.16 -8.87
N LEU A 78 6.86 -0.18 -8.41
CA LEU A 78 7.96 0.74 -8.15
C LEU A 78 9.17 0.30 -8.97
N GLN A 79 9.53 1.09 -9.98
CA GLN A 79 10.69 0.84 -10.82
C GLN A 79 11.65 2.03 -10.72
N GLN A 80 12.90 1.78 -10.34
CA GLN A 80 13.92 2.83 -10.16
C GLN A 80 13.47 3.98 -9.24
N GLY A 81 12.62 3.69 -8.26
CA GLY A 81 12.07 4.67 -7.32
C GLY A 81 10.87 5.47 -7.84
N SER A 82 10.36 5.19 -9.04
CA SER A 82 9.16 5.82 -9.61
C SER A 82 7.96 4.88 -9.61
N PRO A 83 6.77 5.35 -9.20
CA PRO A 83 5.52 4.59 -9.34
C PRO A 83 5.19 4.30 -10.81
N GLU A 84 4.76 3.08 -11.08
CA GLU A 84 4.39 2.59 -12.41
C GLU A 84 3.00 1.94 -12.35
N ASN A 85 2.20 2.16 -13.40
CA ASN A 85 0.85 1.60 -13.56
C ASN A 85 -0.03 1.71 -12.29
N PRO A 86 -0.24 2.92 -11.76
CA PRO A 86 -1.03 3.09 -10.55
C PRO A 86 -2.51 2.76 -10.80
N GLU A 87 -3.10 2.05 -9.85
CA GLU A 87 -4.50 1.63 -9.86
C GLU A 87 -5.17 2.01 -8.54
N ALA A 88 -6.45 2.34 -8.61
CA ALA A 88 -7.30 2.58 -7.45
C ALA A 88 -8.66 1.93 -7.67
N LEU A 89 -9.14 1.20 -6.67
CA LEU A 89 -10.46 0.58 -6.66
C LEU A 89 -11.16 0.93 -5.36
N LEU A 90 -12.35 1.52 -5.46
CA LEU A 90 -13.22 1.76 -4.33
C LEU A 90 -14.41 0.81 -4.39
N MET A 91 -14.48 -0.08 -3.41
CA MET A 91 -15.49 -1.13 -3.34
C MET A 91 -16.74 -0.66 -2.58
N PRO A 92 -17.93 -1.01 -3.07
CA PRO A 92 -19.18 -0.58 -2.49
C PRO A 92 -19.49 -1.34 -1.21
N ARG A 93 -20.32 -0.75 -0.36
CA ARG A 93 -20.94 -1.41 0.79
C ARG A 93 -22.20 -2.12 0.30
N GLY A 94 -22.08 -3.41 -0.04
CA GLY A 94 -23.16 -4.22 -0.59
C GLY A 94 -23.11 -4.33 -2.12
N ASP A 95 -24.27 -4.50 -2.76
CA ASP A 95 -24.38 -4.83 -4.19
C ASP A 95 -24.28 -3.61 -5.14
N GLY A 96 -23.76 -2.48 -4.66
CA GLY A 96 -23.53 -1.30 -5.50
C GLY A 96 -22.47 -1.54 -6.58
N PRO A 97 -22.28 -0.62 -7.54
CA PRO A 97 -21.14 -0.67 -8.45
C PRO A 97 -19.85 -0.27 -7.71
N ALA A 98 -18.75 -0.93 -8.03
CA ALA A 98 -17.43 -0.47 -7.62
C ALA A 98 -16.98 0.70 -8.49
N LEU A 99 -16.03 1.48 -7.99
CA LEU A 99 -15.41 2.56 -8.76
C LEU A 99 -13.94 2.24 -9.04
N PHE A 100 -13.53 2.32 -10.29
CA PHE A 100 -12.15 2.06 -10.72
C PHE A 100 -11.51 3.32 -11.28
N GLY A 101 -10.23 3.48 -10.98
CA GLY A 101 -9.44 4.64 -11.35
C GLY A 101 -9.14 4.76 -12.84
N ARG A 102 -9.21 5.99 -13.34
CA ARG A 102 -8.63 6.45 -14.61
C ARG A 102 -7.77 7.66 -14.32
N ASP A 103 -6.68 7.79 -15.07
CA ASP A 103 -5.71 8.88 -14.90
C ASP A 103 -5.26 9.01 -13.44
N ILE A 104 -5.00 7.86 -12.80
CA ILE A 104 -4.47 7.82 -11.44
C ILE A 104 -3.01 8.22 -11.48
N GLU A 105 -2.64 9.12 -10.58
CA GLU A 105 -1.26 9.53 -10.36
C GLU A 105 -0.91 9.25 -8.90
N ILE A 106 0.26 8.66 -8.67
CA ILE A 106 0.83 8.46 -7.35
C ILE A 106 2.14 9.23 -7.28
N THR A 107 2.32 10.00 -6.21
CA THR A 107 3.59 10.65 -5.87
C THR A 107 4.06 10.13 -4.52
N LEU A 108 5.28 9.61 -4.46
CA LEU A 108 5.87 9.13 -3.22
C LEU A 108 6.65 10.25 -2.53
N THR A 109 6.44 10.37 -1.23
CA THR A 109 7.27 11.21 -0.35
C THR A 109 8.37 10.36 0.28
N GLU A 110 8.07 9.11 0.61
CA GLU A 110 8.98 8.17 1.24
C GLU A 110 8.71 6.75 0.73
N ALA A 111 9.77 6.01 0.41
CA ALA A 111 9.72 4.57 0.16
C ALA A 111 11.06 3.96 0.59
N GLY A 112 11.03 3.08 1.60
CA GLY A 112 12.23 2.49 2.18
C GLY A 112 11.97 1.10 2.74
N ILE A 113 12.83 0.15 2.37
CA ILE A 113 12.78 -1.21 2.91
C ILE A 113 13.63 -1.27 4.18
N GLU A 114 13.03 -1.75 5.27
CA GLU A 114 13.70 -2.00 6.54
C GLU A 114 13.47 -3.46 6.96
N GLY A 115 14.44 -4.33 6.66
CA GLY A 115 14.28 -5.78 6.88
C GLY A 115 13.22 -6.37 5.96
N GLU A 116 12.12 -6.86 6.52
CA GLU A 116 11.01 -7.51 5.80
C GLU A 116 9.77 -6.59 5.65
N ALA A 117 9.94 -5.29 5.85
CA ALA A 117 8.87 -4.32 5.73
C ALA A 117 9.23 -3.14 4.84
N LEU A 118 8.21 -2.55 4.22
CA LEU A 118 8.30 -1.34 3.45
C LEU A 118 7.63 -0.20 4.22
N ARG A 119 8.40 0.82 4.60
CA ARG A 119 7.90 2.12 5.02
C ARG A 119 7.57 2.93 3.78
N LEU A 120 6.35 3.44 3.70
CA LEU A 120 5.83 4.11 2.52
C LEU A 120 4.92 5.28 2.91
N SER A 121 5.12 6.43 2.28
CA SER A 121 4.17 7.55 2.33
C SER A 121 4.10 8.29 1.00
N GLY A 122 2.94 8.87 0.70
CA GLY A 122 2.71 9.54 -0.57
C GLY A 122 1.29 10.07 -0.74
N SER A 123 0.99 10.50 -1.96
CA SER A 123 -0.33 10.95 -2.40
C SER A 123 -0.81 10.18 -3.61
N LEU A 124 -2.13 10.14 -3.76
CA LEU A 124 -2.84 9.62 -4.91
C LEU A 124 -3.87 10.65 -5.37
N SER A 125 -3.94 10.94 -6.66
CA SER A 125 -4.99 11.76 -7.26
C SER A 125 -5.48 11.15 -8.56
N GLY A 126 -6.73 11.44 -8.93
CA GLY A 126 -7.29 11.05 -10.22
C GLY A 126 -8.80 11.08 -10.24
N VAL A 127 -9.39 10.31 -11.15
CA VAL A 127 -10.84 10.17 -11.29
C VAL A 127 -11.27 8.72 -11.23
N LEU A 128 -12.41 8.44 -10.62
CA LEU A 128 -12.99 7.11 -10.53
C LEU A 128 -14.29 7.05 -11.36
N GLY A 129 -14.45 6.00 -12.16
CA GLY A 129 -15.69 5.69 -12.87
C GLY A 129 -16.28 4.36 -12.42
N GLN A 130 -17.54 4.09 -12.74
CA GLN A 130 -18.20 2.85 -12.32
C GLN A 130 -17.65 1.64 -13.09
N THR A 131 -17.50 0.51 -12.41
CA THR A 131 -17.12 -0.76 -13.03
C THR A 131 -17.90 -1.93 -12.43
N THR A 132 -18.13 -2.95 -13.25
CA THR A 132 -18.68 -4.26 -12.85
C THR A 132 -17.70 -5.41 -13.09
N ASN A 133 -16.51 -5.10 -13.61
CA ASN A 133 -15.51 -6.08 -14.06
C ASN A 133 -14.09 -5.62 -13.72
N GLN A 134 -13.92 -4.99 -12.56
CA GLN A 134 -12.61 -4.64 -11.97
C GLN A 134 -11.72 -3.84 -12.95
N GLY A 135 -12.29 -2.82 -13.61
CA GLY A 135 -11.52 -1.91 -14.45
C GLY A 135 -11.39 -2.31 -15.92
N ALA A 136 -11.77 -3.53 -16.31
CA ALA A 136 -11.75 -3.95 -17.71
C ALA A 136 -12.65 -3.06 -18.59
N SER A 137 -13.79 -2.63 -18.06
CA SER A 137 -14.58 -1.51 -18.57
C SER A 137 -14.94 -0.56 -17.43
N VAL A 138 -14.82 0.74 -17.70
CA VAL A 138 -15.12 1.80 -16.73
C VAL A 138 -16.04 2.80 -17.39
N ASP A 139 -17.23 2.98 -16.81
CA ASP A 139 -18.18 4.00 -17.20
C ASP A 139 -17.79 5.34 -16.55
N MET A 140 -17.47 6.32 -17.40
CA MET A 140 -17.07 7.68 -17.03
C MET A 140 -18.20 8.69 -17.23
N SER A 141 -19.47 8.26 -17.34
CA SER A 141 -20.63 9.14 -17.47
C SER A 141 -20.89 10.00 -16.23
N ALA A 142 -20.46 9.54 -15.05
CA ALA A 142 -20.54 10.24 -13.78
C ALA A 142 -19.24 10.04 -12.96
N PRO A 143 -18.11 10.63 -13.40
CA PRO A 143 -16.82 10.42 -12.77
C PRO A 143 -16.75 11.10 -11.41
N ARG A 144 -15.98 10.52 -10.49
CA ARG A 144 -15.78 11.04 -9.14
C ARG A 144 -14.33 11.40 -8.91
N GLN A 145 -14.06 12.59 -8.39
CA GLN A 145 -12.70 13.05 -8.13
C GLN A 145 -12.17 12.42 -6.84
N ILE A 146 -10.97 11.86 -6.87
CA ILE A 146 -10.28 11.31 -5.69
C ILE A 146 -8.97 12.06 -5.45
N ASN A 147 -8.72 12.43 -4.20
CA ASN A 147 -7.44 13.01 -3.76
C ASN A 147 -7.12 12.48 -2.36
N LEU A 148 -6.09 11.67 -2.24
CA LEU A 148 -5.72 10.95 -1.01
C LEU A 148 -4.24 11.13 -0.69
N THR A 149 -3.90 10.91 0.57
CA THR A 149 -2.56 10.64 1.07
C THR A 149 -2.55 9.32 1.81
N PHE A 150 -1.45 8.59 1.73
CA PHE A 150 -1.23 7.37 2.50
C PHE A 150 0.08 7.47 3.27
N ASP A 151 0.11 6.84 4.44
CA ASP A 151 1.29 6.73 5.29
C ASP A 151 1.19 5.43 6.09
N GLY A 152 2.21 4.59 5.98
CA GLY A 152 2.23 3.33 6.73
C GLY A 152 3.47 2.49 6.54
N ILE A 153 3.39 1.29 7.09
CA ILE A 153 4.34 0.19 6.98
C ILE A 153 3.54 -1.01 6.51
N ILE A 154 4.06 -1.73 5.52
CA ILE A 154 3.48 -2.97 5.00
C ILE A 154 4.53 -4.09 5.00
N ALA A 155 4.10 -5.32 5.28
CA ALA A 155 4.96 -6.49 5.30
C ALA A 155 5.21 -7.06 3.88
N ALA A 156 6.35 -7.73 3.71
CA ALA A 156 6.61 -8.49 2.49
C ALA A 156 5.65 -9.69 2.38
N LEU A 157 5.27 -10.04 1.15
CA LEU A 157 4.44 -11.21 0.81
C LEU A 157 5.17 -12.54 1.05
#